data_AF-A0A1Z9H0G3-F1
#
_entry.id   AF-A0A1Z9H0G3-F1
#
_cell.length_a   1.000
_cell.length_b   1.000
_cell.length_c   1.000
_cell.angle_alpha   90.00
_cell.angle_beta   90.00
_cell.angle_gamma   90.00
#
_symmetry.space_group_name_H-M   'P 1'
#
loop_
_entity.id
_entity.type
_entity.pdbx_description
1 polymer ?
#
loop_
_entity_poly.entity_id
_entity_poly.type
_entity_poly.pdbx_seq_one_letter_code
_entity_poly.pdbx_strand_id
1 'polypeptide(L)'
;MKEVLISNIRGEDEYGQPIFIDRIYGSGPTQRLIQKDATVYQGTLTKRRITVKRLTKEGSFNSHVWETADGRWFDRGGMPIEKPQQLVNEKDEEQQESTETPSIDGNTET
;
A
#
# COMPACT_ATOMS: atom_id res chain seq x y z
N MET A 1 1.62 13.98 24.38
CA MET A 1 0.78 13.29 23.38
C MET A 1 1.12 13.88 22.03
N LYS A 2 1.39 13.06 21.01
CA LYS A 2 1.70 13.54 19.66
C LYS A 2 0.39 13.85 18.95
N GLU A 3 0.14 15.12 18.65
CA GLU A 3 -0.83 15.48 17.63
C GLU A 3 -0.28 15.05 16.28
N VAL A 4 -1.06 14.26 15.56
CA VAL A 4 -0.68 13.80 14.22
C VAL A 4 -1.78 14.24 13.27
N LEU A 5 -1.65 15.47 12.78
CA LEU A 5 -2.47 16.00 11.68
C LEU A 5 -2.04 15.29 10.39
N ILE A 6 -2.80 14.27 9.99
CA ILE A 6 -2.68 13.63 8.67
C ILE A 6 -3.93 14.02 7.88
N SER A 7 -3.78 14.90 6.89
CA SER A 7 -4.92 15.32 6.06
C SER A 7 -5.23 14.27 4.98
N ASN A 8 -6.40 13.63 5.08
CA ASN A 8 -7.01 12.75 4.07
C ASN A 8 -8.07 13.48 3.22
N ILE A 9 -7.88 14.79 3.02
CA ILE A 9 -8.73 15.62 2.17
C ILE A 9 -8.36 15.37 0.70
N ARG A 10 -9.36 15.05 -0.13
CA ARG A 10 -9.22 14.89 -1.59
C ARG A 10 -9.45 16.20 -2.35
N GLY A 11 -10.23 17.10 -1.78
CA GLY A 11 -10.64 18.37 -2.39
C GLY A 11 -11.78 18.99 -1.60
N GLU A 12 -12.52 19.89 -2.23
CA GLU A 12 -13.72 20.51 -1.69
C GLU A 12 -14.96 20.11 -2.50
N ASP A 13 -16.12 20.09 -1.86
CA ASP A 13 -17.41 19.94 -2.54
C ASP A 13 -17.89 21.26 -3.16
N GLU A 14 -19.09 21.24 -3.75
CA GLU A 14 -19.70 22.41 -4.40
C GLU A 14 -19.94 23.60 -3.44
N TYR A 15 -19.88 23.36 -2.13
CA TYR A 15 -20.07 24.34 -1.07
C TYR A 15 -18.76 24.73 -0.37
N GLY A 16 -17.61 24.31 -0.90
CA GLY A 16 -16.31 24.59 -0.32
C GLY A 16 -16.00 23.76 0.94
N GLN A 17 -16.75 22.70 1.22
CA GLN A 17 -16.48 21.82 2.37
C GLN A 17 -15.47 20.75 1.99
N PRO A 18 -14.48 20.45 2.85
CA PRO A 18 -13.47 19.44 2.56
C PRO A 18 -14.08 18.03 2.44
N ILE A 19 -13.72 17.33 1.36
CA ILE A 19 -14.09 15.94 1.11
C ILE A 19 -13.01 15.04 1.67
N PHE A 20 -13.34 14.31 2.73
CA PHE A 20 -12.46 13.32 3.34
C PHE A 20 -12.64 11.94 2.69
N ILE A 21 -11.54 11.24 2.48
CA ILE A 21 -11.52 9.88 1.93
C ILE A 21 -10.72 8.92 2.80
N ASP A 22 -10.98 7.63 2.64
CA ASP A 22 -10.11 6.60 3.17
C ASP A 22 -8.76 6.65 2.41
N ARG A 23 -7.63 6.71 3.12
CA ARG A 23 -6.30 6.80 2.49
C ARG A 23 -5.23 6.08 3.30
N ILE A 24 -4.43 5.26 2.62
CA ILE A 24 -3.27 4.61 3.22
C ILE A 24 -2.10 5.60 3.24
N TYR A 25 -1.44 5.69 4.40
CA TYR A 25 -0.23 6.48 4.61
C TYR A 25 0.90 5.62 5.14
N GLY A 26 2.12 6.10 4.93
CA GLY A 26 3.33 5.45 5.42
C GLY A 26 3.72 4.24 4.57
N SER A 27 4.76 3.56 5.04
CA SER A 27 5.26 2.33 4.45
C SER A 27 5.86 1.44 5.53
N GLY A 28 5.92 0.13 5.28
CA GLY A 28 6.43 -0.85 6.24
C GLY A 28 5.75 -0.73 7.60
N PRO A 29 6.51 -0.63 8.72
CA PRO A 29 5.93 -0.58 10.07
C PRO A 29 5.05 0.64 10.37
N THR A 30 5.16 1.71 9.57
CA THR A 30 4.38 2.96 9.76
C THR A 30 3.12 3.01 8.91
N GLN A 31 2.87 1.96 8.13
CA GLN A 31 1.72 1.86 7.24
C GLN A 31 0.42 1.83 8.05
N ARG A 32 -0.51 2.70 7.66
CA ARG A 32 -1.83 2.82 8.31
C ARG A 32 -2.86 3.31 7.32
N LEU A 33 -4.09 2.82 7.44
CA LEU A 33 -5.23 3.34 6.71
C LEU A 33 -5.95 4.34 7.61
N ILE A 34 -6.00 5.61 7.19
CA ILE A 34 -6.81 6.64 7.83
C ILE A 34 -8.17 6.66 7.13
N GLN A 35 -9.23 6.49 7.92
CA GLN A 35 -10.60 6.48 7.43
C GLN A 35 -11.12 7.90 7.23
N LYS A 36 -12.18 8.06 6.42
CA LYS A 36 -12.81 9.36 6.15
C LYS A 36 -13.23 10.14 7.40
N ASP A 37 -13.51 9.45 8.50
CA ASP A 37 -13.87 10.02 9.81
C ASP A 37 -12.64 10.32 10.70
N ALA A 38 -11.44 10.31 10.11
CA ALA A 38 -10.14 10.51 10.73
C ALA A 38 -9.70 9.40 11.71
N THR A 39 -10.45 8.29 11.82
CA THR A 39 -10.02 7.14 12.63
C THR A 39 -8.95 6.30 11.93
N VAL A 40 -8.18 5.53 12.70
CA VAL A 40 -7.21 4.56 12.16
C VAL A 40 -7.89 3.21 12.03
N TYR A 41 -7.88 2.66 10.81
CA TYR A 41 -8.40 1.33 10.55
C TYR A 41 -7.61 0.26 11.30
N GLN A 42 -8.32 -0.65 11.97
CA GLN A 42 -7.73 -1.71 12.81
C GLN A 42 -7.64 -3.07 12.11
N GLY A 43 -8.23 -3.21 10.92
CA GLY A 43 -8.17 -4.45 10.14
C GLY A 43 -6.85 -4.60 9.38
N THR A 44 -6.62 -5.80 8.86
CA THR A 44 -5.42 -6.12 8.07
C THR A 44 -5.42 -5.41 6.72
N LEU A 45 -4.25 -4.92 6.32
CA LEU A 45 -3.95 -4.47 4.96
C LEU A 45 -3.11 -5.54 4.25
N THR A 46 -3.71 -6.26 3.31
CA THR A 46 -3.04 -7.31 2.54
C THR A 46 -2.49 -6.74 1.25
N LYS A 47 -1.19 -6.94 1.00
CA LYS A 47 -0.56 -6.56 -0.26
C LYS A 47 -0.89 -7.60 -1.33
N ARG A 48 -1.48 -7.17 -2.44
CA ARG A 48 -1.79 -8.05 -3.58
C ARG A 48 -0.98 -7.65 -4.80
N ARG A 49 -0.47 -8.64 -5.54
CA ARG A 49 0.27 -8.41 -6.79
C ARG A 49 -0.70 -8.27 -7.96
N ILE A 50 -0.43 -7.31 -8.84
CA ILE A 50 -1.19 -7.09 -10.07
C ILE A 50 -0.25 -6.92 -11.27
N THR A 51 -0.76 -7.22 -12.46
CA THR A 51 -0.05 -6.97 -13.72
C THR A 51 -0.66 -5.77 -14.43
N VAL A 52 0.13 -4.73 -14.66
CA VAL A 52 -0.30 -3.48 -15.31
C VAL A 52 0.26 -3.41 -16.73
N LYS A 53 -0.59 -3.09 -17.71
CA LYS A 53 -0.18 -2.89 -19.11
C LYS A 53 0.50 -1.53 -19.28
N ARG A 54 1.56 -1.47 -20.09
CA ARG A 54 2.20 -0.20 -20.44
C ARG A 54 1.32 0.59 -21.41
N LEU A 55 1.37 1.93 -21.30
CA LEU A 55 0.71 2.85 -22.22
C LEU A 55 1.23 2.73 -23.66
N THR A 56 2.50 2.37 -23.83
CA THR A 56 3.20 2.28 -25.12
C THR A 56 2.88 1.01 -25.93
N LYS A 57 1.74 0.36 -25.69
CA LYS A 57 1.23 -0.88 -26.32
C LYS A 57 2.10 -2.14 -26.19
N GLU A 58 3.39 -2.03 -25.92
CA GLU A 58 4.28 -3.18 -25.72
C GLU A 58 4.63 -3.39 -24.24
N GLY A 59 4.34 -4.59 -23.75
CA GLY A 59 4.76 -5.09 -22.45
C GLY A 59 3.81 -4.78 -21.29
N SER A 60 4.01 -5.51 -20.21
CA SER A 60 3.39 -5.32 -18.90
C SER A 60 4.47 -5.23 -17.83
N PHE A 61 4.08 -4.78 -16.64
CA PHE A 61 4.94 -4.81 -15.46
C PHE A 61 4.16 -5.23 -14.23
N ASN A 62 4.87 -5.81 -13.28
CA ASN A 62 4.31 -6.17 -11.98
C ASN A 62 4.18 -4.91 -11.11
N SER A 63 3.03 -4.77 -10.49
CA SER A 63 2.75 -3.75 -9.48
C SER A 63 2.04 -4.42 -8.31
N HIS A 64 1.62 -3.62 -7.34
CA HIS A 64 0.82 -4.08 -6.22
C HIS A 64 -0.29 -3.09 -5.89
N VAL A 65 -1.25 -3.59 -5.13
CA VAL A 65 -2.38 -2.88 -4.54
C VAL A 65 -2.54 -3.37 -3.10
N TRP A 66 -3.40 -2.71 -2.34
CA TRP A 66 -3.75 -3.11 -0.99
C TRP A 66 -5.22 -3.45 -0.89
N GLU A 67 -5.51 -4.57 -0.25
CA GLU A 67 -6.86 -5.03 0.07
C GLU A 67 -7.06 -4.99 1.59
N THR A 68 -8.17 -4.41 2.02
CA THR A 68 -8.60 -4.45 3.43
C THR A 68 -9.42 -5.71 3.69
N ALA A 69 -9.50 -6.15 4.95
CA ALA A 69 -10.31 -7.30 5.34
C ALA A 69 -11.82 -7.15 5.02
N ASP A 70 -12.31 -5.90 4.90
CA ASP A 70 -13.69 -5.59 4.51
C ASP A 70 -13.88 -5.42 2.99
N GLY A 71 -12.84 -5.67 2.18
CA GLY A 71 -12.92 -5.76 0.72
C GLY A 71 -12.71 -4.44 -0.03
N ARG A 72 -12.30 -3.34 0.62
CA ARG A 72 -11.87 -2.11 -0.06
C ARG A 72 -10.47 -2.25 -0.64
N TRP A 73 -10.26 -1.62 -1.79
CA TRP A 73 -9.01 -1.66 -2.55
C TRP A 73 -8.35 -0.30 -2.63
N PHE A 74 -7.02 -0.29 -2.55
CA PHE A 74 -6.21 0.90 -2.66
C PHE A 74 -5.05 0.67 -3.62
N ASP A 75 -4.70 1.69 -4.40
CA ASP A 75 -3.52 1.64 -5.25
C ASP A 75 -2.22 1.65 -4.42
N ARG A 76 -1.08 1.52 -5.11
CA ARG A 76 0.25 1.57 -4.48
C ARG A 76 0.54 2.90 -3.74
N GLY A 77 -0.16 3.97 -4.09
CA GLY A 77 -0.04 5.30 -3.46
C GLY A 77 -1.00 5.49 -2.29
N GLY A 78 -1.82 4.48 -1.98
CA GLY A 78 -2.80 4.52 -0.90
C GLY A 78 -4.12 5.19 -1.25
N MET A 79 -4.39 5.46 -2.53
CA MET A 79 -5.66 6.03 -2.99
C MET A 79 -6.70 4.93 -3.17
N PRO A 80 -7.98 5.16 -2.80
CA PRO A 80 -9.04 4.19 -2.99
C PRO A 80 -9.29 3.96 -4.48
N ILE A 81 -9.45 2.70 -4.87
CA ILE A 81 -9.71 2.25 -6.24
C ILE A 81 -10.80 1.17 -6.24
N GLU A 82 -11.34 0.89 -7.42
CA GLU A 82 -12.13 -0.31 -7.63
C GLU A 82 -11.25 -1.57 -7.60
N LYS A 83 -11.88 -2.73 -7.38
CA LYS A 83 -11.19 -4.01 -7.40
C LYS A 83 -10.46 -4.20 -8.74
N PRO A 84 -9.14 -4.43 -8.75
CA PRO A 84 -8.40 -4.60 -9.99
C PRO A 84 -8.79 -5.91 -10.68
N GLN A 85 -8.91 -5.85 -12.01
CA GLN A 85 -9.32 -7.00 -12.83
C GLN A 85 -8.20 -8.04 -13.03
N GLN A 86 -6.93 -7.63 -12.91
CA GLN A 86 -5.75 -8.42 -13.25
C GLN A 86 -4.95 -8.78 -11.99
N LEU A 87 -5.60 -9.46 -11.04
CA LEU A 87 -4.96 -10.02 -9.86
C LEU A 87 -4.11 -11.23 -10.24
N VAL A 88 -2.87 -11.26 -9.76
CA VAL A 88 -2.01 -12.45 -9.87
C VAL A 88 -2.32 -13.34 -8.66
N ASN A 89 -2.59 -14.62 -8.89
CA ASN A 89 -2.86 -15.56 -7.79
C ASN A 89 -1.56 -15.84 -7.02
N GLU A 90 -1.59 -15.71 -5.70
CA GLU A 90 -0.43 -15.84 -4.81
C GLU A 90 0.09 -17.27 -4.65
N LYS A 91 -0.56 -18.29 -5.23
CA LYS A 91 -0.18 -19.70 -5.07
C LYS A 91 1.16 -20.08 -5.73
N ASP A 92 1.76 -19.18 -6.49
CA ASP A 92 2.97 -19.46 -7.27
C ASP A 92 4.27 -18.90 -6.64
N GLU A 93 4.22 -18.17 -5.50
CA GLU A 93 5.37 -17.37 -5.03
C GLU A 93 6.02 -17.80 -3.69
N GLU A 94 5.62 -18.91 -3.06
CA GLU A 94 6.23 -19.38 -1.78
C GLU A 94 7.69 -19.88 -1.89
N GLN A 95 8.35 -19.78 -3.04
CA GLN A 95 9.73 -20.26 -3.23
C GLN A 95 10.68 -19.14 -3.67
N GLN A 96 10.88 -18.08 -2.87
CA GLN A 96 12.04 -17.18 -3.02
C GLN A 96 12.16 -16.14 -1.89
N GLU A 97 12.26 -16.57 -0.64
CA GLU A 97 12.83 -15.70 0.40
C GLU A 97 13.67 -16.52 1.39
N SER A 98 14.78 -17.08 0.89
CA SER A 98 15.90 -17.47 1.76
C SER A 98 16.88 -16.29 1.82
N THR A 99 16.85 -15.58 2.95
CA THR A 99 17.80 -14.55 3.33
C THR A 99 19.23 -15.12 3.42
N GLU A 100 20.11 -14.75 2.49
CA GLU A 100 21.56 -14.79 2.74
C GLU A 100 21.99 -13.38 3.17
N THR A 101 22.17 -13.20 4.47
CA THR A 101 22.97 -12.11 5.03
C THR A 101 24.45 -12.44 4.80
N PRO A 102 25.24 -11.58 4.11
CA PRO A 102 26.68 -11.75 4.10
C PRO A 102 27.24 -11.39 5.48
N SER A 103 27.78 -12.39 6.18
CA SER A 103 28.62 -12.19 7.37
C SER A 103 29.86 -11.40 6.98
N ILE A 104 29.94 -10.14 7.41
CA ILE A 104 31.16 -9.35 7.36
C ILE A 104 31.93 -9.67 8.64
N ASP A 105 32.92 -10.58 8.55
CA ASP A 105 33.92 -10.78 9.60
C ASP A 105 34.89 -9.60 9.58
N GLY A 106 34.61 -8.60 10.42
CA GLY A 106 35.55 -7.55 10.77
C GLY A 106 36.60 -8.08 11.73
N ASN A 107 37.77 -8.48 11.22
CA ASN A 107 38.95 -8.71 12.05
C ASN A 107 39.67 -7.38 12.27
N THR A 108 39.66 -6.88 13.51
CA THR A 108 40.50 -5.77 13.97
C THR A 108 41.37 -6.25 15.13
N GLU A 109 42.68 -6.24 14.87
CA GLU A 109 43.86 -6.06 15.75
C GLU A 109 43.85 -6.61 17.19
N THR A 110 44.87 -7.44 17.50
CA THR A 110 45.94 -7.06 18.45
C THR A 110 47.23 -7.83 18.17
#